data_AF-X1FU91-F1
#
_entry.id   AF-X1FU91-F1
#
_cell.length_a   1.000
_cell.length_b   1.000
_cell.length_c   1.000
_cell.angle_alpha   90.00
_cell.angle_beta   90.00
_cell.angle_gamma   90.00
#
_symmetry.space_group_name_H-M   'P 1'
#
loop_
_entity.id
_entity.type
_entity.pdbx_description
1 polymer ?
#
loop_
_entity_poly.entity_id
_entity_poly.type
_entity_poly.pdbx_seq_one_letter_code
_entity_poly.pdbx_strand_id
1 'polypeptide(L)'
;MGTGRKAREFIDSAKDNPSWGLEIVGFIDGEKMKIGDRIYGAKILGGFQDLKEVLHRHPVDDVIFTEPERKFEIGQMIRLCEEEGVTVSIITDFPMGSKTHVQLRMVRNLPLLTLSRTP
;
A
#
# COMPACT_ATOMS: atom_id res chain seq x y z
N MET A 1 0.33 -0.53 -4.42
CA MET A 1 1.72 -0.42 -4.91
C MET A 1 2.51 -1.62 -4.44
N GLY A 2 3.18 -2.27 -5.39
CA GLY A 2 3.74 -3.61 -5.22
C GLY A 2 2.71 -4.69 -5.56
N THR A 3 3.22 -5.80 -6.11
CA THR A 3 2.40 -6.96 -6.56
C THR A 3 2.74 -8.25 -5.81
N GLY A 4 3.58 -8.14 -4.77
CA GLY A 4 4.05 -9.28 -3.97
C GLY A 4 2.99 -9.93 -3.09
N ARG A 5 3.46 -10.82 -2.20
CA ARG A 5 2.61 -11.62 -1.30
C ARG A 5 1.65 -10.77 -0.46
N LYS A 6 2.11 -9.63 0.06
CA LYS A 6 1.30 -8.73 0.89
C LYS A 6 0.16 -8.08 0.12
N ALA A 7 0.39 -7.70 -1.14
CA ALA A 7 -0.68 -7.22 -2.01
C ALA A 7 -1.77 -8.30 -2.17
N ARG A 8 -1.37 -9.55 -2.42
CA ARG A 8 -2.32 -10.67 -2.54
C ARG A 8 -3.14 -10.89 -1.26
N GLU A 9 -2.47 -10.99 -0.11
CA GLU A 9 -3.13 -11.19 1.20
C GLU A 9 -4.16 -10.09 1.47
N PHE A 10 -3.81 -8.84 1.17
CA PHE A 10 -4.71 -7.70 1.36
C PHE A 10 -5.93 -7.76 0.42
N ILE A 11 -5.72 -8.09 -0.85
CA ILE A 11 -6.81 -8.19 -1.84
C ILE A 11 -7.76 -9.33 -1.51
N ASP A 12 -7.23 -10.49 -1.13
CA ASP A 12 -8.05 -11.63 -0.73
C ASP A 12 -8.89 -11.25 0.51
N SER A 13 -8.29 -10.57 1.50
CA SER A 13 -9.01 -10.06 2.66
C SER A 13 -10.09 -9.02 2.29
N ALA A 14 -9.80 -8.10 1.37
CA ALA A 14 -10.76 -7.10 0.91
C ALA A 14 -11.94 -7.73 0.16
N LYS A 15 -11.69 -8.77 -0.66
CA LYS A 15 -12.74 -9.53 -1.35
C LYS A 15 -13.63 -10.28 -0.36
N ASP A 16 -13.04 -10.84 0.70
CA ASP A 16 -13.78 -11.52 1.77
C ASP A 16 -14.54 -10.55 2.68
N ASN A 17 -14.27 -9.23 2.60
CA ASN A 17 -14.90 -8.20 3.41
C ASN A 17 -15.47 -7.04 2.55
N PRO A 18 -16.56 -7.26 1.79
CA PRO A 18 -17.14 -6.22 0.92
C PRO A 18 -17.59 -4.95 1.64
N SER A 19 -17.87 -5.03 2.94
CA SER A 19 -18.26 -3.89 3.79
C SER A 19 -17.17 -2.82 3.91
N TRP A 20 -15.93 -3.13 3.54
CA TRP A 20 -14.85 -2.14 3.49
C TRP A 20 -15.03 -1.14 2.34
N GLY A 21 -15.88 -1.45 1.35
CA GLY A 21 -16.18 -0.55 0.23
C GLY A 21 -14.99 -0.28 -0.70
N LEU A 22 -13.97 -1.14 -0.68
CA LEU A 22 -12.77 -0.97 -1.48
C LEU A 22 -12.95 -1.47 -2.92
N GLU A 23 -12.55 -0.65 -3.89
CA GLU A 23 -12.42 -1.03 -5.29
C GLU A 23 -10.94 -0.98 -5.71
N ILE A 24 -10.40 -2.09 -6.22
CA ILE A 24 -9.01 -2.15 -6.68
C ILE A 24 -8.93 -1.63 -8.12
N VAL A 25 -8.53 -0.37 -8.28
CA VAL A 25 -8.37 0.29 -9.59
C VAL A 25 -7.19 -0.27 -10.39
N GLY A 26 -6.07 -0.57 -9.73
CA GLY A 26 -4.91 -1.18 -10.36
C GLY A 26 -3.65 -1.18 -9.49
N PHE A 27 -2.53 -1.56 -10.10
CA PHE A 27 -1.24 -1.68 -9.44
C PHE A 27 -0.21 -0.75 -10.07
N ILE A 28 0.74 -0.34 -9.24
CA ILE A 28 1.99 0.25 -9.68
C ILE A 28 3.10 -0.68 -9.18
N ASP A 29 4.01 -1.08 -10.07
CA ASP A 29 5.10 -2.01 -9.81
C ASP A 29 6.36 -1.57 -10.57
N GLY A 30 7.49 -1.41 -9.85
CA GLY A 30 8.68 -0.75 -10.38
C GLY A 30 9.66 -1.64 -11.15
N GLU A 31 9.57 -2.97 -11.08
CA GLU A 31 10.69 -3.81 -11.53
C GLU A 31 10.31 -5.09 -12.29
N LYS A 32 9.09 -5.63 -12.16
CA LYS A 32 8.83 -7.00 -12.63
C LYS A 32 7.74 -7.13 -13.68
N MET A 33 6.83 -6.18 -13.78
CA MET A 33 5.61 -6.34 -14.58
C MET A 33 5.48 -5.27 -15.66
N LYS A 34 4.87 -5.63 -16.79
CA LYS A 34 4.64 -4.69 -17.90
C LYS A 34 3.32 -3.96 -17.70
N ILE A 35 3.27 -2.70 -18.11
CA ILE A 35 2.03 -1.93 -18.16
C ILE A 35 0.99 -2.69 -18.99
N GLY A 36 -0.21 -2.85 -18.42
CA GLY A 36 -1.31 -3.59 -19.02
C GLY A 36 -1.42 -5.05 -18.58
N ASP A 37 -0.39 -5.64 -17.97
CA ASP A 37 -0.48 -6.98 -17.36
C ASP A 37 -1.57 -7.01 -16.29
N ARG A 38 -2.22 -8.16 -16.11
CA ARG A 38 -3.26 -8.34 -15.09
C ARG A 38 -2.76 -9.19 -13.94
N ILE A 39 -2.90 -8.67 -12.73
CA ILE A 39 -2.53 -9.34 -11.49
C ILE A 39 -3.69 -9.24 -10.51
N TYR A 40 -4.03 -10.35 -9.86
CA TYR A 40 -5.13 -10.44 -8.87
C TYR A 40 -6.51 -9.90 -9.33
N GLY A 41 -6.70 -9.74 -10.65
CA GLY A 41 -7.92 -9.23 -11.27
C GLY A 41 -7.83 -7.79 -11.80
N ALA A 42 -6.81 -7.00 -11.46
CA ALA A 42 -6.63 -5.61 -11.92
C ALA A 42 -5.35 -5.41 -12.73
N LYS A 43 -5.23 -4.27 -13.44
CA LYS A 43 -4.12 -4.00 -14.35
C LYS A 43 -2.91 -3.39 -13.63
N ILE A 44 -1.71 -3.62 -14.17
CA ILE A 44 -0.55 -2.76 -13.91
C ILE A 44 -0.75 -1.46 -14.69
N LEU A 45 -0.85 -0.35 -13.97
CA LEU A 45 -1.11 0.99 -14.51
C LEU A 45 0.19 1.74 -14.84
N GLY A 46 1.30 1.38 -14.22
CA GLY A 46 2.59 2.05 -14.39
C GLY A 46 3.68 1.52 -13.45
N GLY A 47 4.89 2.04 -13.61
CA GLY A 47 5.97 1.95 -12.62
C GLY A 47 5.92 3.11 -11.62
N PHE A 48 6.83 3.13 -10.65
CA PHE A 48 6.84 4.14 -9.60
C PHE A 48 6.95 5.59 -10.12
N GLN A 49 7.67 5.77 -11.22
CA GLN A 49 7.82 7.07 -11.89
C GLN A 49 6.52 7.55 -12.56
N ASP A 50 5.59 6.65 -12.85
CA ASP A 50 4.32 6.96 -13.50
C ASP A 50 3.22 7.36 -12.51
N LEU A 51 3.50 7.31 -11.19
CA LEU A 51 2.49 7.53 -10.14
C LEU A 51 1.67 8.79 -10.37
N LYS A 52 2.32 9.93 -10.65
CA LYS A 52 1.61 11.20 -10.86
C LYS A 52 0.59 11.10 -12.01
N GLU A 53 1.03 10.55 -13.14
CA GLU A 53 0.16 10.39 -14.30
C GLU A 53 -0.95 9.37 -14.04
N VAL A 54 -0.66 8.31 -13.29
CA VAL A 54 -1.66 7.32 -12.88
C VAL A 54 -2.73 7.98 -12.01
N LEU A 55 -2.38 8.79 -10.99
CA LEU A 55 -3.35 9.47 -10.13
C LEU A 55 -4.24 10.45 -10.92
N HIS A 56 -3.67 11.16 -11.89
CA HIS A 56 -4.45 12.06 -12.73
C HIS A 56 -5.43 11.33 -13.66
N ARG A 57 -5.02 10.18 -14.23
CA ARG A 57 -5.86 9.38 -15.14
C ARG A 57 -6.89 8.53 -14.40
N HIS A 58 -6.55 8.12 -13.18
CA HIS A 58 -7.30 7.20 -12.36
C HIS A 58 -7.47 7.84 -10.98
N PRO A 59 -8.50 8.67 -10.77
CA PRO A 59 -8.75 9.25 -9.46
C PRO A 59 -9.03 8.12 -8.45
N VAL A 60 -8.28 8.15 -7.35
CA VAL A 60 -8.35 7.17 -6.26
C VAL A 60 -8.32 7.90 -4.92
N ASP A 61 -9.02 7.37 -3.93
CA ASP A 61 -9.02 7.92 -2.56
C ASP A 61 -7.78 7.48 -1.77
N ASP A 62 -7.29 6.27 -2.06
CA ASP A 62 -6.24 5.59 -1.29
C ASP A 62 -5.16 4.97 -2.18
N VAL A 63 -3.91 5.12 -1.74
CA VAL A 63 -2.75 4.37 -2.22
C VAL A 63 -2.19 3.52 -1.09
N ILE A 64 -2.17 2.21 -1.32
CA ILE A 64 -1.67 1.23 -0.35
C ILE A 64 -0.29 0.73 -0.78
N PHE A 65 0.73 0.94 0.05
CA PHE A 65 2.09 0.42 -0.14
C PHE A 65 2.22 -0.95 0.53
N THR A 66 2.68 -1.94 -0.24
CA THR A 66 2.82 -3.33 0.23
C THR A 66 4.27 -3.81 0.35
N GLU A 67 5.24 -2.98 -0.05
CA GLU A 67 6.68 -3.28 -0.06
C GLU A 67 7.48 -2.15 0.66
N PRO A 68 7.33 -1.99 1.99
CA PRO A 68 7.90 -0.89 2.77
C PRO A 68 9.44 -0.84 2.78
N GLU A 69 10.12 -1.90 2.38
CA GLU A 69 11.58 -2.01 2.28
C GLU A 69 12.19 -1.01 1.28
N ARG A 70 11.42 -0.51 0.31
CA ARG A 70 11.81 0.52 -0.67
C ARG A 70 11.74 1.94 -0.09
N LYS A 71 12.34 2.15 1.08
CA LYS A 71 12.17 3.36 1.90
C LYS A 71 12.43 4.69 1.18
N PHE A 72 13.45 4.75 0.31
CA PHE A 72 13.80 5.98 -0.41
C PHE A 72 12.72 6.36 -1.44
N GLU A 73 12.25 5.37 -2.20
CA GLU A 73 11.22 5.54 -3.23
C GLU A 73 9.87 5.92 -2.59
N ILE A 74 9.53 5.24 -1.49
CA ILE A 74 8.27 5.48 -0.75
C ILE A 74 8.17 6.92 -0.23
N GLY A 75 9.25 7.49 0.30
CA GLY A 75 9.21 8.85 0.84
C GLY A 75 8.84 9.90 -0.22
N GLN A 76 9.32 9.75 -1.45
CA GLN A 76 8.96 10.64 -2.57
C GLN A 76 7.50 10.41 -3.01
N MET A 77 7.08 9.15 -3.06
CA MET A 77 5.72 8.79 -3.47
C MET A 77 4.67 9.23 -2.44
N ILE A 78 4.97 9.16 -1.14
CA ILE A 78 4.09 9.69 -0.08
C ILE A 78 3.87 11.19 -0.29
N ARG A 79 4.95 11.97 -0.48
CA ARG A 79 4.84 13.42 -0.72
C ARG A 79 4.00 13.73 -1.95
N LEU A 80 4.20 12.97 -3.02
CA LEU A 80 3.40 13.12 -4.24
C LEU A 80 1.92 12.83 -3.97
N CYS A 81 1.59 11.75 -3.26
CA CYS A 81 0.20 11.47 -2.88
C CYS A 81 -0.38 12.57 -1.98
N GLU A 82 0.40 13.10 -1.03
CA GLU A 82 -0.02 14.23 -0.19
C GLU A 82 -0.34 15.49 -1.01
N GLU A 83 0.50 15.83 -2.01
CA GLU A 83 0.28 16.95 -2.93
C GLU A 83 -0.99 16.76 -3.78
N GLU A 84 -1.29 15.53 -4.18
CA GLU A 84 -2.48 15.17 -4.96
C GLU A 84 -3.74 14.92 -4.08
N GLY A 85 -3.63 15.07 -2.75
CA GLY A 85 -4.74 14.89 -1.82
C GLY A 85 -5.19 13.43 -1.64
N VAL A 86 -4.31 12.47 -1.90
CA VAL A 86 -4.58 11.02 -1.85
C VAL A 86 -4.07 10.44 -0.53
N THR A 87 -4.92 9.64 0.13
CA THR A 87 -4.56 8.99 1.40
C THR A 87 -3.52 7.91 1.15
N VAL A 88 -2.50 7.83 2.02
CA VAL A 88 -1.49 6.79 1.96
C VAL A 88 -1.60 5.84 3.15
N SER A 89 -1.72 4.55 2.85
CA SER A 89 -1.64 3.47 3.83
C SER A 89 -0.43 2.57 3.54
N ILE A 90 0.27 2.12 4.58
CA ILE A 90 1.45 1.26 4.45
C ILE A 90 1.20 -0.04 5.20
N ILE A 91 1.26 -1.16 4.48
CA ILE A 91 1.23 -2.49 5.09
C ILE A 91 2.64 -2.81 5.58
N THR A 92 2.73 -3.16 6.86
CA THR A 92 3.98 -3.60 7.48
C THR A 92 4.14 -5.12 7.37
N ASP A 93 5.39 -5.59 7.27
CA ASP A 93 5.73 -6.99 7.02
C ASP A 93 6.35 -7.69 8.25
N PHE A 94 6.23 -7.08 9.44
CA PHE A 94 6.79 -7.65 10.65
C PHE A 94 6.18 -9.05 10.94
N PRO A 95 7.02 -10.03 11.34
CA PRO A 95 6.52 -11.34 11.75
C PRO A 95 5.76 -11.21 13.08
N MET A 96 4.44 -11.28 13.02
CA MET A 96 3.54 -11.15 14.17
C MET A 96 2.91 -12.50 14.51
N GLY A 97 2.80 -12.81 15.80
CA GLY A 97 2.03 -13.94 16.29
C GLY A 97 0.54 -13.58 16.42
N SER A 98 -0.33 -14.58 16.53
CA SER A 98 -1.78 -14.39 16.68
C SER A 98 -2.21 -13.59 17.92
N LYS A 99 -1.32 -13.45 18.92
CA LYS A 99 -1.54 -12.67 20.15
C LYS A 99 -0.73 -11.36 20.20
N THR A 100 -0.15 -10.93 19.09
CA THR A 100 0.60 -9.67 19.04
C THR A 100 -0.39 -8.50 19.00
N HIS A 101 -0.28 -7.58 19.95
CA HIS A 101 -0.97 -6.31 19.89
C HIS A 101 -0.12 -5.28 19.14
N VAL A 102 -0.74 -4.58 18.20
CA VAL A 102 -0.07 -3.61 17.33
C VAL A 102 -0.64 -2.24 17.63
N GLN A 103 0.25 -1.27 17.89
CA GLN A 103 -0.18 0.09 18.13
C GLN A 103 0.72 1.07 17.40
N LEU A 104 0.10 1.97 16.63
CA LEU A 104 0.78 3.13 16.06
C LEU A 104 0.60 4.33 16.99
N ARG A 105 1.70 5.00 17.37
CA ARG A 105 1.69 6.24 18.16
C ARG A 105 2.61 7.27 17.54
N MET A 106 2.30 8.54 17.69
CA MET A 106 3.23 9.63 17.36
C MET A 106 4.02 10.01 18.61
N VAL A 107 5.36 9.90 18.54
CA VAL A 107 6.26 10.40 19.58
C VAL A 107 6.99 11.61 19.03
N ARG A 108 6.57 12.80 19.48
CA ARG A 108 6.89 14.08 18.80
C ARG A 108 6.41 14.01 17.34
N ASN A 109 7.32 13.95 16.38
CA ASN A 109 7.03 13.89 14.95
C ASN A 109 7.47 12.55 14.34
N LEU A 110 7.71 11.53 15.18
CA LEU A 110 8.14 10.22 14.72
C LEU A 110 6.99 9.20 14.88
N PRO A 111 6.56 8.54 13.79
CA PRO A 111 5.65 7.41 13.91
C PRO A 111 6.37 6.25 14.58
N LEU A 112 5.82 5.77 15.68
CA LEU A 112 6.31 4.63 16.45
C LEU A 112 5.30 3.49 16.36
N LEU A 113 5.70 2.40 15.72
CA LEU A 113 4.96 1.14 15.72
C LEU A 113 5.44 0.28 16.90
N THR A 114 4.57 0.08 17.89
CA THR A 114 4.84 -0.74 19.06
C THR A 114 4.19 -2.11 18.89
N LEU A 115 5.01 -3.16 19.00
CA LEU A 115 4.56 -4.55 19.01
C LEU A 115 4.73 -5.10 20.43
N SER A 116 3.63 -5.41 21.09
CA SER A 116 3.66 -5.99 22.44
C SER A 116 3.04 -7.37 22.46
N ARG A 117 3.56 -8.21 23.36
CA ARG A 117 2.97 -9.49 23.75
C ARG A 117 2.44 -9.28 25.15
N THR A 118 1.16 -9.02 25.27
CA THR A 118 0.48 -8.97 26.58
C THR A 118 0.15 -10.40 27.02
N PRO A 119 0.15 -10.69 28.33
CA PRO A 119 -1.01 -11.36 28.92
C PRO A 119 -2.25 -10.46 28.82
#